data_AF-A0A2T0UAH4-F1
#
_entry.id   AF-A0A2T0UAH4-F1
#
_cell.length_a   1.000
_cell.length_b   1.000
_cell.length_c   1.000
_cell.angle_alpha   90.00
_cell.angle_beta   90.00
_cell.angle_gamma   90.00
#
_symmetry.space_group_name_H-M   'P 1'
#
loop_
_entity.id
_entity.type
_entity.pdbx_description
1 polymer ?
#
loop_
_entity_poly.entity_id
_entity_poly.type
_entity_poly.pdbx_seq_one_letter_code
_entity_poly.pdbx_strand_id
1 'polypeptide(L)'
;NSFLAHRYRRLARRIGKLRAIVAVSRTLLTIIWHLLTDPTQSYTDLGADYYDRHIDTTRRTQRHVRDLQALGYRVTLEPVA
;
A
#
# COMPACT_ATOMS: atom_id res chain seq x y z
N ASN A 1 -0.46 16.43 1.76
CA ASN A 1 -0.92 15.09 2.19
C ASN A 1 -0.72 14.11 1.03
N SER A 2 0.52 13.69 0.76
CA SER A 2 0.87 12.89 -0.45
C SER A 2 1.16 11.42 -0.09
N PHE A 3 0.93 10.52 -1.04
CA PHE A 3 1.21 9.08 -0.95
C PHE A 3 2.61 8.77 -0.39
N LEU A 4 3.64 9.45 -0.89
CA LEU A 4 5.03 9.22 -0.49
C LEU A 4 5.31 9.63 0.96
N ALA A 5 4.69 10.73 1.42
CA ALA A 5 4.80 11.18 2.80
C ALA A 5 4.11 10.22 3.79
N HIS A 6 2.99 9.60 3.38
CA HIS A 6 2.34 8.57 4.20
C HIS A 6 3.15 7.26 4.21
N ARG A 7 3.67 6.83 3.05
CA ARG A 7 4.58 5.68 2.93
C ARG A 7 5.81 5.84 3.81
N TYR A 8 6.44 7.02 3.77
CA TYR A 8 7.60 7.35 4.60
C TYR A 8 7.28 7.21 6.09
N ARG A 9 6.18 7.82 6.57
CA ARG A 9 5.79 7.74 7.99
C ARG A 9 5.55 6.30 8.45
N ARG A 10 4.89 5.48 7.64
CA ARG A 10 4.63 4.07 7.96
C ARG A 10 5.91 3.24 8.00
N LEU A 11 6.82 3.45 7.04
CA LEU A 11 8.12 2.77 7.01
C LEU A 11 9.02 3.24 8.15
N ALA A 12 9.09 4.54 8.42
CA ALA A 12 9.94 5.10 9.48
C ALA A 12 9.59 4.53 10.85
N ARG A 13 8.29 4.33 11.14
CA ARG A 13 7.81 3.68 12.37
C ARG A 13 8.20 2.20 12.46
N ARG A 14 8.37 1.50 11.34
CA ARG A 14 8.59 0.04 11.31
C ARG A 14 10.06 -0.36 11.19
N ILE A 15 10.85 0.39 10.43
CA ILE A 15 12.25 0.03 10.07
C ILE A 15 13.27 1.14 10.40
N GLY A 16 12.83 2.24 11.00
CA GLY A 16 13.66 3.40 11.32
C GLY A 16 13.80 4.39 10.15
N LYS A 17 14.15 5.64 10.49
CA LYS A 17 14.13 6.79 9.56
C LYS A 17 15.06 6.59 8.35
N LEU A 18 16.31 6.19 8.57
CA LEU A 18 17.31 6.04 7.50
C LEU A 18 16.89 4.98 6.46
N ARG A 19 16.45 3.82 6.92
CA ARG A 19 16.00 2.73 6.02
C ARG A 19 14.71 3.12 5.29
N ALA A 20 13.84 3.90 5.94
CA ALA A 20 12.63 4.41 5.32
C ALA A 20 12.91 5.41 4.18
N ILE A 21 13.91 6.29 4.34
CA ILE A 21 14.33 7.21 3.26
C ILE A 21 14.75 6.41 2.03
N VAL A 22 15.67 5.44 2.19
CA VAL A 22 16.17 4.62 1.07
C VAL A 22 15.03 3.87 0.35
N ALA A 23 14.11 3.29 1.11
CA ALA A 23 12.97 2.57 0.55
C ALA A 23 12.00 3.48 -0.25
N VAL A 24 11.81 4.72 0.22
CA VAL A 24 10.99 5.72 -0.50
C VAL A 24 11.74 6.22 -1.74
N SER A 25 13.04 6.49 -1.65
CA SER A 25 13.85 6.94 -2.78
C SER A 25 13.86 5.93 -3.92
N ARG A 26 13.96 4.63 -3.64
CA ARG A 26 13.85 3.59 -4.67
C ARG A 26 12.51 3.65 -5.41
N THR A 27 11.43 3.89 -4.69
CA THR A 27 10.08 4.01 -5.29
C THR A 27 10.00 5.26 -6.18
N LEU A 28 10.55 6.38 -5.69
CA LEU A 28 10.58 7.65 -6.41
C LEU A 28 11.42 7.55 -7.69
N LEU A 29 12.56 6.85 -7.65
CA LEU A 29 13.40 6.59 -8.82
C LEU A 29 12.65 5.84 -9.91
N THR A 30 11.91 4.79 -9.54
CA THR A 30 11.08 4.04 -10.50
C THR A 30 10.00 4.92 -11.13
N ILE A 31 9.33 5.77 -10.34
CA ILE A 31 8.35 6.72 -10.85
C ILE A 31 8.99 7.68 -11.85
N ILE A 32 10.12 8.31 -11.50
CA ILE A 32 10.83 9.23 -12.39
C ILE A 32 11.23 8.53 -13.69
N TRP A 33 11.77 7.31 -13.61
CA TRP A 33 12.16 6.57 -14.80
C TRP A 33 10.99 6.33 -15.76
N HIS A 34 9.83 5.95 -15.23
CA HIS A 34 8.61 5.76 -16.02
C HIS A 34 8.16 7.07 -16.70
N LEU A 35 8.16 8.18 -15.96
CA LEU A 35 7.80 9.50 -16.51
C LEU A 35 8.79 9.99 -17.58
N LEU A 36 10.07 9.63 -17.47
CA LEU A 36 11.08 10.01 -18.44
C LEU A 36 11.08 9.12 -19.69
N THR A 37 10.69 7.85 -19.55
CA THR A 37 10.67 6.88 -20.66
C THR A 37 9.39 6.96 -21.49
N ASP A 38 8.29 7.46 -20.94
CA ASP A 38 7.02 7.59 -21.66
C ASP A 38 6.46 9.02 -21.55
N PRO A 39 6.50 9.81 -22.65
CA PRO A 39 6.01 11.20 -22.64
C PRO A 39 4.49 11.32 -22.46
N THR A 40 3.75 10.21 -22.57
CA THR A 40 2.30 10.19 -22.32
C THR A 40 1.95 9.86 -20.87
N GLN A 41 2.91 9.42 -20.06
CA GLN A 41 2.66 9.11 -18.65
C GLN A 41 2.67 10.35 -17.78
N SER A 42 1.55 10.60 -17.11
CA SER A 42 1.43 11.57 -16.03
C SER A 42 1.51 10.89 -14.67
N TYR A 43 2.25 11.46 -13.73
CA TYR A 43 2.22 10.99 -12.35
C TYR A 43 0.89 11.39 -11.69
N THR A 44 0.07 10.40 -11.38
CA THR A 44 -1.10 10.58 -10.52
C THR A 44 -0.72 10.23 -9.08
N ASP A 45 -0.75 11.21 -8.18
CA ASP A 45 -0.56 10.93 -6.76
C ASP A 45 -1.72 10.06 -6.27
N LEU A 46 -1.41 8.83 -5.85
CA LEU A 46 -2.39 7.86 -5.35
C LEU A 46 -3.12 8.34 -4.07
N GLY A 47 -2.69 9.48 -3.50
CA GLY A 47 -3.20 10.06 -2.28
C GLY A 47 -2.68 9.35 -1.03
N ALA A 48 -2.77 10.04 0.12
CA ALA A 48 -2.36 9.49 1.41
C ALA A 48 -3.18 8.24 1.80
N ASP A 49 -4.42 8.16 1.35
CA ASP A 49 -5.40 7.12 1.70
C ASP A 49 -5.21 5.80 0.95
N TYR A 50 -4.32 5.74 -0.05
CA TYR A 50 -4.14 4.53 -0.88
C TYR A 50 -3.81 3.29 -0.03
N TYR A 51 -2.94 3.46 0.96
CA TYR A 51 -2.56 2.37 1.87
C TYR A 51 -3.71 1.90 2.74
N ASP A 52 -4.54 2.84 3.20
CA ASP A 52 -5.66 2.54 4.09
C ASP A 52 -6.80 1.89 3.31
N ARG A 53 -7.06 2.36 2.07
CA ARG A 53 -8.12 1.81 1.20
C ARG A 53 -7.78 0.43 0.65
N HIS A 54 -6.57 0.20 0.13
CA HIS A 54 -6.26 -1.03 -0.61
C HIS A 54 -5.49 -2.09 0.18
N ILE A 55 -4.45 -1.68 0.92
CA ILE A 55 -3.58 -2.64 1.60
C ILE A 55 -4.22 -3.11 2.90
N ASP A 56 -4.84 -2.20 3.65
CA ASP A 56 -5.45 -2.53 4.93
C ASP A 56 -6.76 -3.31 4.75
N THR A 57 -7.63 -2.94 3.82
CA THR A 57 -8.90 -3.67 3.58
C THR A 57 -8.64 -5.14 3.22
N THR A 58 -7.82 -5.40 2.20
CA THR A 58 -7.54 -6.78 1.76
C THR A 58 -6.90 -7.62 2.88
N ARG A 59 -5.93 -7.04 3.62
CA ARG A 59 -5.29 -7.74 4.73
C ARG A 59 -6.24 -7.98 5.90
N ARG A 60 -7.12 -7.02 6.20
CA ARG A 60 -8.15 -7.17 7.25
C ARG A 60 -9.14 -8.26 6.86
N THR A 61 -9.65 -8.26 5.63
CA THR A 61 -10.53 -9.32 5.12
C THR A 61 -9.88 -10.70 5.24
N GLN A 62 -8.63 -10.86 4.78
CA GLN A 62 -7.91 -12.14 4.92
C GLN A 62 -7.69 -12.54 6.38
N ARG A 63 -7.41 -11.59 7.27
CA ARG A 63 -7.28 -11.87 8.70
C ARG A 63 -8.61 -12.37 9.28
N HIS A 64 -9.73 -11.71 8.97
CA HIS A 64 -11.06 -12.13 9.42
C HIS A 64 -11.44 -13.52 8.87
N VAL A 65 -11.13 -13.81 7.61
CA VAL A 65 -11.32 -15.15 7.04
C VAL A 65 -10.54 -16.20 7.82
N ARG A 66 -9.26 -15.94 8.14
CA ARG A 66 -8.42 -16.86 8.92
C ARG A 66 -8.95 -17.07 10.33
N ASP A 67 -9.37 -16.00 10.99
CA ASP A 67 -9.93 -16.07 12.35
C ASP A 67 -11.20 -16.94 12.37
N LEU A 68 -12.08 -16.79 11.38
CA LEU A 68 -13.29 -17.62 11.24
C LEU A 68 -12.97 -19.08 10.89
N GLN A 69 -12.00 -19.33 10.01
CA GLN A 69 -11.53 -20.68 9.68
C GLN A 69 -10.92 -21.38 10.91
N ALA A 70 -10.18 -20.66 11.75
CA ALA A 70 -9.59 -21.20 12.98
C ALA A 70 -10.66 -21.63 14.01
N LEU A 71 -11.85 -21.02 13.96
CA LEU A 71 -13.01 -21.40 14.76
C LEU A 71 -13.81 -22.58 14.16
N GLY A 72 -13.34 -23.17 13.05
CA GLY A 72 -13.95 -24.32 12.40
C GLY A 72 -15.02 -23.98 11.36
N TYR A 73 -15.21 -22.70 11.03
CA TYR A 73 -16.19 -22.29 10.02
C TYR A 73 -15.61 -22.39 8.60
N ARG A 74 -16.42 -22.92 7.68
CA ARG A 74 -16.17 -22.74 6.25
C ARG A 74 -16.61 -21.33 5.86
N VAL A 75 -15.66 -20.52 5.37
CA VAL A 75 -15.91 -19.13 5.00
C VAL A 75 -16.03 -19.01 3.48
N THR A 76 -17.15 -18.50 3.00
CA THR A 76 -17.40 -18.07 1.62
C THR A 76 -17.63 -16.57 1.61
N LEU A 77 -16.82 -15.83 0.86
CA LEU A 77 -16.98 -14.38 0.71
C LEU A 77 -17.75 -14.09 -0.58
N GLU A 78 -18.88 -13.40 -0.45
CA GLU A 78 -19.64 -12.89 -1.60
C GLU A 78 -19.58 -11.35 -1.60
N PRO A 79 -19.14 -10.72 -2.72
CA PRO A 79 -19.14 -9.27 -2.82
C PRO A 79 -20.57 -8.75 -2.88
N VAL A 80 -20.87 -7.75 -2.06
CA VAL A 80 -22.12 -7.00 -2.18
C VAL A 80 -21.94 -6.01 -3.34
N ALA A 81 -22.76 -6.16 -4.38
CA ALA A 81 -22.77 -5.33 -5.59
C ALA A 81 -23.21 -3.90 -5.31
#